data_AF-A0A8H4NJF5-F1
#
_entry.id   AF-A0A8H4NJF5-F1
#
_cell.length_a   1.000
_cell.length_b   1.000
_cell.length_c   1.000
_cell.angle_alpha   90.00
_cell.angle_beta   90.00
_cell.angle_gamma   90.00
#
_symmetry.space_group_name_H-M   'P 1'
#
loop_
_entity.id
_entity.type
_entity.pdbx_description
1 polymer ?
#
loop_
_entity_poly.entity_id
_entity_poly.type
_entity_poly.pdbx_seq_one_letter_code
_entity_poly.pdbx_strand_id
1 'polypeptide(L)' 'MGSLGPLLDEPAVSENALFYQSVYPSAAPTVESADGLYFTLQNGQKIIDSTGGAAVSAIGHNNTRVKNAIIKQ' A
#
# COMPACT_ATOMS: atom_id res chain seq x y z
N MET A 1 18.58 -32.27 -30.03
CA MET A 1 18.85 -30.82 -29.91
C MET A 1 17.65 -30.20 -29.25
N GLY A 2 17.79 -29.78 -27.99
CA GLY A 2 16.68 -29.46 -27.10
C GLY A 2 15.86 -28.27 -27.58
N SER A 3 14.53 -28.39 -27.50
CA SER A 3 13.66 -27.24 -27.59
C SER A 3 13.91 -26.37 -26.36
N LEU A 4 14.36 -25.15 -26.58
CA LEU A 4 14.38 -24.10 -25.57
C LEU A 4 12.93 -23.94 -25.08
N GLY A 5 12.67 -24.38 -23.85
CA GLY A 5 11.42 -24.08 -23.15
C GLY A 5 11.25 -22.56 -23.00
N PRO A 6 10.03 -22.07 -22.74
CA PRO A 6 9.79 -20.64 -22.57
C PRO A 6 10.71 -20.11 -21.47
N LEU A 7 11.56 -19.16 -21.87
CA LEU A 7 12.44 -18.42 -20.99
C LEU A 7 11.56 -17.56 -20.09
N LEU A 8 11.57 -17.90 -18.80
CA LEU A 8 11.05 -17.12 -17.67
C LEU A 8 9.52 -17.01 -17.64
N ASP A 9 8.91 -17.46 -16.54
CA ASP A 9 7.57 -17.05 -16.16
C ASP A 9 7.59 -15.51 -16.06
N GLU A 10 7.12 -14.83 -17.11
CA GLU A 10 6.81 -13.40 -17.03
C GLU A 10 5.91 -13.22 -15.81
N PRO A 11 6.30 -12.39 -14.83
CA PRO A 11 5.50 -12.23 -13.62
C PRO A 11 4.12 -11.78 -14.06
N ALA A 12 3.09 -12.56 -13.73
CA ALA A 12 1.73 -12.26 -14.08
C ALA A 12 1.43 -10.82 -13.66
N VAL A 13 1.24 -9.94 -14.64
CA VAL A 13 0.86 -8.56 -14.40
C VAL A 13 -0.51 -8.65 -13.74
N SER A 14 -0.53 -8.52 -12.41
CA SER A 14 -1.75 -8.49 -11.63
C SER A 14 -2.53 -7.26 -12.08
N GLU A 15 -3.51 -7.46 -12.97
CA GLU A 15 -4.42 -6.40 -13.34
C GLU A 15 -5.02 -5.80 -12.06
N ASN A 16 -4.97 -4.47 -11.97
CA ASN A 16 -5.44 -3.77 -10.79
C ASN A 16 -6.97 -3.86 -10.73
N ALA A 17 -7.51 -4.68 -9.83
CA ALA A 17 -8.94 -4.88 -9.66
C ALA A 17 -9.67 -3.72 -8.93
N LEU A 18 -8.98 -2.60 -8.67
CA LEU A 18 -9.55 -1.44 -7.98
C LEU A 18 -10.30 -0.53 -8.96
N PHE A 19 -11.55 -0.20 -8.60
CA PHE A 19 -12.31 0.85 -9.27
C PHE A 19 -12.05 2.21 -8.59
N TYR A 20 -11.17 3.00 -9.19
CA TYR A 20 -10.75 4.29 -8.64
C TYR A 20 -11.85 5.35 -8.72
N GLN A 21 -11.84 6.29 -7.76
CA GLN A 21 -12.78 7.41 -7.71
C GLN A 21 -12.64 8.37 -8.90
N SER A 22 -11.42 8.49 -9.46
CA SER A 22 -11.11 9.32 -10.64
C SER A 22 -10.10 8.61 -11.54
N VAL A 23 -10.07 8.99 -12.82
CA VAL A 23 -9.05 8.56 -13.77
C VAL A 23 -7.85 9.50 -13.68
N TYR A 24 -6.69 8.97 -13.32
CA TYR A 24 -5.43 9.72 -13.27
C TYR A 24 -4.49 9.32 -14.43
N PRO A 25 -3.67 10.24 -14.96
CA PRO A 25 -2.69 9.93 -16.00
C PRO A 25 -1.58 8.97 -15.54
N SER A 26 -1.32 8.91 -14.23
CA SER A 26 -0.33 8.04 -13.59
C SER A 26 -0.99 7.06 -12.65
N ALA A 27 -0.34 5.92 -12.41
CA ALA A 27 -0.75 5.01 -11.34
C ALA A 27 -0.74 5.73 -9.98
N ALA A 28 -1.73 5.42 -9.14
CA ALA A 28 -1.74 5.90 -7.77
C ALA A 28 -0.60 5.22 -6.96
N PRO A 29 0.07 5.93 -6.05
CA PRO A 29 1.03 5.31 -5.14
C PRO A 29 0.36 4.25 -4.27
N THR A 30 0.97 3.07 -4.16
CA THR A 30 0.52 2.01 -3.24
C THR A 30 1.22 2.14 -1.90
N VAL A 31 0.46 2.35 -0.83
CA VAL A 31 0.96 2.28 0.55
C VAL A 31 1.05 0.81 0.97
N GLU A 32 2.24 0.35 1.35
CA GLU A 32 2.48 -1.02 1.83
C GLU A 32 2.29 -1.12 3.35
N SER A 33 2.73 -0.10 4.10
CA SER A 33 2.55 -0.03 5.55
C SER A 33 2.51 1.40 6.06
N ALA A 34 2.04 1.59 7.29
CA ALA A 34 2.02 2.88 7.96
C ALA A 34 2.29 2.72 9.46
N ASP A 35 3.13 3.59 10.03
CA ASP A 35 3.48 3.59 11.45
C ASP A 35 3.74 5.01 11.95
N GLY A 36 3.10 5.39 13.07
CA GLY A 36 3.16 6.76 13.56
C GLY A 36 2.63 7.76 12.52
N LEU A 37 3.47 8.71 12.12
CA LEU A 37 3.15 9.74 11.11
C LEU A 37 3.73 9.43 9.73
N TYR A 38 4.01 8.16 9.41
CA TYR A 38 4.67 7.82 8.14
C TYR A 38 3.93 6.73 7.39
N PHE A 39 3.89 6.91 6.06
CA PHE A 39 3.60 5.85 5.09
C PHE A 39 4.91 5.29 4.54
N THR A 40 4.94 3.97 4.35
CA THR A 40 5.94 3.28 3.53
C THR A 40 5.25 2.85 2.25
N LEU A 41 5.71 3.35 1.11
CA LEU A 41 5.20 2.99 -0.20
C LEU A 41 5.85 1.69 -0.70
N GLN A 42 5.16 1.00 -1.60
CA GLN A 42 5.65 -0.25 -2.21
C GLN A 42 6.99 -0.08 -2.95
N ASN A 43 7.34 1.14 -3.39
CA ASN A 43 8.63 1.44 -4.01
C ASN A 43 9.74 1.78 -2.99
N GLY A 44 9.49 1.60 -1.69
CA GLY A 44 10.43 1.85 -0.59
C GLY A 44 10.49 3.29 -0.09
N GLN A 45 9.75 4.23 -0.70
CA GLN A 45 9.72 5.61 -0.20
C GLN A 45 9.01 5.70 1.15
N LYS A 46 9.57 6.49 2.07
CA LYS A 46 8.94 6.85 3.34
C LYS A 46 8.42 8.28 3.29
N ILE A 47 7.12 8.47 3.43
CA ILE A 47 6.43 9.75 3.30
C ILE A 47 5.83 10.14 4.65
N ILE A 48 5.98 11.41 5.05
CA ILE A 48 5.30 11.95 6.22
C ILE A 48 3.82 12.19 5.94
N ASP A 49 2.94 11.62 6.75
CA ASP A 49 1.52 11.93 6.81
C ASP A 49 1.30 13.15 7.72
N SER A 50 1.53 14.34 7.17
CA SER A 50 1.35 15.60 7.91
C SER A 50 -0.11 16.00 8.08
N THR A 51 -1.04 15.29 7.43
CA THR A 51 -2.47 15.62 7.42
C THR A 51 -3.33 14.59 8.19
N GLY A 52 -2.76 13.46 8.61
CA GLY A 52 -3.49 12.36 9.23
C GLY A 52 -4.51 11.74 8.26
N GLY A 53 -4.12 11.58 6.99
CA GLY A 53 -5.03 11.29 5.88
C GLY A 53 -5.97 12.46 5.63
N ALA A 54 -7.29 12.22 5.68
CA ALA A 54 -8.31 13.26 5.60
C ALA A 54 -8.63 13.85 7.00
N ALA A 55 -7.59 14.15 7.80
CA ALA A 55 -7.69 14.56 9.21
C ALA A 55 -8.39 13.54 10.13
N VAL A 56 -8.21 12.24 9.86
CA VAL A 56 -8.85 11.14 10.62
C VAL A 56 -7.87 10.44 11.55
N SER A 57 -6.63 10.19 11.12
CA SER A 57 -5.61 9.47 11.90
C SER A 57 -4.94 10.38 12.94
N ALA A 58 -5.74 10.97 13.84
CA ALA A 58 -5.30 11.99 14.81
C ALA A 58 -4.20 11.55 15.78
N ILE A 59 -4.05 10.24 16.00
CA ILE A 59 -3.02 9.65 16.86
C ILE A 59 -2.02 8.78 16.09
N GLY A 60 -1.94 8.99 14.78
CA GLY A 60 -1.08 8.23 13.87
C GLY A 60 -1.59 6.82 13.56
N HIS A 61 -0.85 6.15 12.69
CA HIS A 61 -1.13 4.80 12.22
C HIS A 61 -0.52 3.73 13.14
N ASN A 62 -1.08 2.51 13.08
CA ASN A 62 -0.59 1.32 13.81
C ASN A 62 -0.50 1.49 15.35
N ASN A 63 -1.39 2.26 15.97
CA ASN A 63 -1.40 2.43 17.41
C ASN A 63 -1.77 1.13 18.14
N THR A 64 -0.81 0.53 18.88
CA THR A 64 -0.99 -0.74 19.60
C THR A 64 -2.15 -0.72 20.59
N ARG A 65 -2.37 0.41 21.30
CA ARG A 65 -3.48 0.53 22.24
C ARG A 65 -4.83 0.44 21.52
N VAL A 66 -4.96 1.05 20.34
CA VAL A 66 -6.16 0.95 19.50
C VAL A 66 -6.37 -0.47 19.01
N LYS A 67 -5.32 -1.11 18.47
CA LYS A 67 -5.40 -2.51 17.99
C LYS A 67 -5.87 -3.46 19.09
N ASN A 68 -5.28 -3.35 20.28
CA ASN A 68 -5.67 -4.17 21.43
C ASN A 68 -7.11 -3.91 21.88
N ALA A 69 -7.58 -2.65 21.84
CA ALA A 69 -8.96 -2.30 22.16
C ALA A 69 -9.96 -2.87 21.14
N ILE A 70 -9.64 -2.82 19.83
CA ILE A 70 -10.47 -3.41 18.77
C ILE A 70 -10.58 -4.93 18.94
N ILE A 71 -9.47 -5.61 19.23
CA ILE A 71 -9.47 -7.08 19.46
C ILE A 71 -10.36 -7.47 20.66
N LYS A 72 -10.48 -6.59 21.66
CA LYS A 72 -11.23 -6.84 22.90
C LYS A 72 -12.75 -6.59 22.76
N GLN A 73 -13.19 -5.82 21.76
CA GLN A 73 -14.58 -5.38 21.58
C GLN A 73 -15.53 -6.54 21.28
#